data_AF-A0A564M6D1-F1
#
_entry.id   AF-A0A564M6D1-F1
#
_cell.length_a   1.000
_cell.length_b   1.000
_cell.length_c   1.000
_cell.angle_alpha   90.00
_cell.angle_beta   90.00
_cell.angle_gamma   90.00
#
_symmetry.space_group_name_H-M   'P 1'
#
loop_
_entity.id
_entity.type
_entity.pdbx_description
1 polymer ?
#
loop_
_entity_poly.entity_id
_entity_poly.type
_entity_poly.pdbx_seq_one_letter_code
_entity_poly.pdbx_strand_id
1 'polypeptide(L)'
;MTTDFTELAQSHELLIANGQQTADLLRHLANNEIDSDHFAVTSECEGYGTEVDAELSITEFALRAAGYVDALLEALEKAQQRIAEAESFRTAYMEWSDKTDWVNTDRRFGVVKPLGKHRADVLKAYIEHLESRTVTVKQGEVLVTVAGFTGCGKSAIAGEIEIAMKAIGVPVTWANGDAEKRMTGADWLTAIEMYKPTVRIVEGNIPRAAGIKWEAE
;
A
#
# COMPACT_ATOMS: atom_id res chain seq x y z
N MET A 1 20.51 4.01 -24.69
CA MET A 1 21.63 4.69 -24.01
C MET A 1 21.17 5.03 -22.62
N THR A 2 21.57 4.24 -21.63
CA THR A 2 21.43 4.59 -20.22
C THR A 2 22.57 5.56 -19.92
N THR A 3 22.30 6.87 -19.97
CA THR A 3 23.19 7.84 -19.34
C THR A 3 23.36 7.42 -17.90
N ASP A 4 24.58 7.08 -17.51
CA ASP A 4 24.88 6.61 -16.17
C ASP A 4 24.57 7.74 -15.18
N PHE A 5 23.64 7.49 -14.25
CA PHE A 5 23.14 8.53 -13.32
C PHE A 5 24.27 9.13 -12.48
N THR A 6 25.33 8.35 -12.23
CA THR A 6 26.54 8.80 -11.54
C THR A 6 27.38 9.78 -12.37
N GLU A 7 27.49 9.57 -13.68
CA GLU A 7 28.22 10.49 -14.57
C GLU A 7 27.48 11.83 -14.73
N LEU A 8 26.14 11.79 -14.79
CA LEU A 8 25.32 12.99 -14.87
C LEU A 8 25.39 13.81 -13.57
N ALA A 9 25.34 13.15 -12.40
CA ALA A 9 25.49 13.82 -11.11
C ALA A 9 26.88 14.47 -10.95
N GLN A 10 27.95 13.77 -11.34
CA GLN A 10 29.31 14.32 -11.33
C GLN A 10 29.46 15.51 -12.29
N SER A 11 28.85 15.43 -13.48
CA SER A 11 28.85 16.55 -14.43
C SER A 11 28.13 17.78 -13.86
N HIS A 12 27.05 17.59 -13.10
CA HIS A 12 26.29 18.68 -12.50
C HIS A 12 27.04 19.37 -11.36
N GLU A 13 27.68 18.60 -10.48
CA GLU A 13 28.52 19.16 -9.42
C GLU A 13 29.68 19.98 -9.98
N LEU A 14 30.30 19.50 -11.07
CA LEU A 14 31.37 20.22 -11.76
C LEU A 14 30.86 21.53 -12.39
N LEU A 15 29.66 21.56 -12.97
CA LEU A 15 29.07 22.77 -13.53
C LEU A 15 28.81 23.83 -12.45
N ILE A 16 28.30 23.42 -11.28
CA ILE A 16 28.07 24.32 -10.15
C ILE A 16 29.40 24.88 -9.64
N ALA A 17 30.40 24.02 -9.46
CA ALA A 17 31.74 24.44 -9.01
C ALA A 17 32.40 25.43 -10.01
N ASN A 18 32.29 25.16 -11.31
CA ASN A 18 32.82 26.05 -12.35
C ASN A 18 32.10 27.40 -12.39
N GLY A 19 30.77 27.39 -12.23
CA GLY A 19 30.00 28.63 -12.14
C GLY A 19 30.40 29.46 -10.93
N GLN A 20 30.55 28.81 -9.76
CA GLN A 20 30.97 29.50 -8.54
C GLN A 20 32.36 30.14 -8.70
N GLN A 21 33.32 29.39 -9.26
CA GLN A 21 34.65 29.91 -9.58
C GLN A 21 34.58 31.09 -10.55
N THR A 22 33.68 31.04 -11.54
CA THR A 22 33.48 32.14 -12.50
C THR A 22 32.95 33.39 -11.81
N ALA A 23 31.95 33.25 -10.92
CA ALA A 23 31.44 34.36 -10.12
C ALA A 23 32.51 34.96 -9.21
N ASP A 24 33.33 34.12 -8.56
CA ASP A 24 34.42 34.57 -7.71
C ASP A 24 35.50 35.31 -8.50
N LEU A 25 35.87 34.82 -9.68
CA LEU A 25 36.81 35.51 -10.57
C LEU A 25 36.27 36.88 -11.03
N LEU A 26 34.97 36.98 -11.32
CA LEU A 26 34.34 38.25 -11.67
C LEU A 26 34.33 39.25 -10.50
N ARG A 27 34.10 38.77 -9.26
CA ARG A 27 34.23 39.62 -8.06
C ARG A 27 35.67 40.07 -7.85
N HIS A 28 36.65 39.19 -8.08
CA HIS A 28 38.07 39.55 -8.03
C HIS A 28 38.43 40.60 -9.09
N LEU A 29 37.89 40.47 -10.30
CA LEU A 29 38.06 41.47 -11.36
C LEU A 29 37.50 42.83 -10.96
N ALA A 30 36.32 42.85 -10.33
CA ALA A 30 35.70 44.09 -9.85
C ALA A 30 36.53 44.78 -8.75
N ASN A 31 37.21 44.01 -7.90
CA ASN A 31 37.98 44.52 -6.77
C ASN A 31 39.39 45.00 -7.13
N ASN A 32 39.86 44.81 -8.36
CA ASN A 32 41.27 44.99 -8.72
C ASN A 32 41.68 46.46 -8.98
N GLU A 33 40.93 47.45 -8.47
CA GLU A 33 41.20 48.90 -8.61
C GLU A 33 41.65 49.32 -10.02
N ILE A 34 41.05 48.72 -11.06
CA ILE A 34 41.29 49.15 -12.43
C ILE A 34 40.67 50.54 -12.56
N ASP A 35 41.47 51.53 -12.96
CA ASP A 35 41.01 52.86 -13.37
C ASP A 35 40.11 52.67 -14.60
N SER A 36 38.83 52.40 -14.35
CA SER A 36 37.93 51.88 -15.38
C SER A 36 37.28 53.00 -16.14
N ASP A 37 37.77 53.25 -17.36
CA ASP A 37 37.00 53.94 -18.37
C ASP A 37 35.67 53.20 -18.61
N HIS A 38 34.62 53.95 -18.99
CA HIS A 38 33.33 53.37 -19.35
C HIS A 38 33.46 52.68 -20.72
N PHE A 39 32.89 51.49 -20.86
CA PHE A 39 32.78 50.80 -22.14
C PHE A 39 31.31 50.59 -22.49
N ALA A 40 31.02 50.60 -23.79
CA ALA A 40 29.71 50.32 -24.33
C ALA A 40 29.63 48.84 -24.74
N VAL A 41 28.61 48.14 -24.25
CA VAL A 41 28.19 46.85 -24.80
C VAL A 41 27.21 47.16 -25.93
N THR A 42 27.49 46.64 -27.12
CA THR A 42 26.63 46.87 -28.29
C THR A 42 26.22 45.55 -28.93
N SER A 43 24.95 45.44 -29.29
CA SER A 43 24.42 44.33 -30.09
C SER A 43 24.17 44.80 -31.51
N GLU A 44 24.53 43.96 -32.48
CA GLU A 44 24.22 44.20 -33.88
C GLU A 44 23.10 43.26 -34.32
N CYS A 45 21.98 43.83 -34.74
CA CYS A 45 20.84 43.08 -35.28
C CYS A 45 20.64 43.42 -36.76
N GLU A 46 20.50 42.38 -37.58
CA GLU A 46 20.28 42.51 -39.02
C GLU A 46 18.94 43.25 -39.27
N GLY A 47 19.01 44.49 -39.78
CA GLY A 47 17.85 45.34 -40.08
C GLY A 47 17.60 46.52 -39.13
N TYR A 48 18.17 46.53 -37.93
CA TYR A 48 18.04 47.62 -36.95
C TYR A 48 19.35 48.36 -36.65
N GLY A 49 20.49 47.84 -37.14
CA GLY A 49 21.81 48.44 -36.94
C GLY A 49 22.42 48.08 -35.58
N THR A 50 23.46 48.82 -35.18
CA THR A 50 24.14 48.64 -33.89
C THR A 50 23.38 49.41 -32.80
N GLU A 51 22.95 48.71 -31.75
CA GLU A 51 22.34 49.29 -30.56
C GLU A 51 23.32 49.23 -29.39
N VAL A 52 23.39 50.30 -28.59
CA VAL A 52 24.16 50.30 -27.33
C VAL A 52 23.26 49.77 -26.23
N ASP A 53 23.53 48.54 -25.79
CA ASP A 53 22.74 47.84 -24.78
C ASP A 53 23.03 48.35 -23.36
N ALA A 54 24.27 48.75 -23.10
CA ALA A 54 24.68 49.30 -21.82
C ALA A 54 25.99 50.08 -21.91
N GLU A 55 26.11 51.17 -21.16
CA GLU A 55 27.38 51.84 -20.86
C GLU A 55 27.72 51.61 -19.39
N LEU A 56 28.79 50.88 -19.12
CA LEU A 56 29.16 50.46 -17.76
C LEU A 56 30.67 50.56 -17.55
N SER A 57 31.09 50.69 -16.30
CA SER A 57 32.48 50.41 -15.91
C SER A 57 32.72 48.90 -15.85
N ILE A 58 33.98 48.45 -15.99
CA ILE A 58 34.35 47.04 -15.86
C ILE A 58 33.99 46.49 -14.48
N THR A 59 34.10 47.32 -13.44
CA THR A 59 33.70 47.01 -12.08
C THR A 59 32.20 46.72 -12.00
N GLU A 60 31.38 47.60 -12.55
CA GLU A 60 29.91 47.43 -12.50
C GLU A 60 29.46 46.23 -13.33
N PHE A 61 30.03 46.04 -14.52
CA PHE A 61 29.75 44.89 -15.36
C PHE A 61 30.13 43.57 -14.66
N ALA A 62 31.34 43.49 -14.09
CA ALA A 62 31.82 42.28 -13.43
C ALA A 62 30.97 41.93 -12.20
N LEU A 63 30.54 42.92 -11.42
CA LEU A 63 29.61 42.69 -10.29
C LEU A 63 28.24 42.19 -10.76
N ARG A 64 27.66 42.79 -11.80
CA ARG A 64 26.38 42.35 -12.37
C ARG A 64 26.48 40.93 -12.94
N ALA A 65 27.54 40.65 -13.69
CA ALA A 65 27.81 39.34 -14.26
C ALA A 65 27.98 38.26 -13.17
N ALA A 66 28.71 38.54 -12.09
CA ALA A 66 28.82 37.63 -10.95
C ALA A 66 27.45 37.34 -10.33
N GLY A 67 26.63 38.39 -10.11
CA GLY A 67 25.28 38.24 -9.57
C GLY A 67 24.34 37.45 -10.48
N TYR A 68 24.46 37.58 -11.81
CA TYR A 68 23.72 36.74 -12.75
C TYR A 68 24.15 35.28 -12.68
N VAL A 69 25.45 35.01 -12.57
CA VAL A 69 25.96 33.65 -12.40
C VAL A 69 25.43 33.03 -11.11
N ASP A 70 25.44 33.76 -9.98
CA ASP A 70 24.86 33.28 -8.72
C ASP A 70 23.37 32.91 -8.86
N ALA A 71 22.59 33.79 -9.50
CA ALA A 71 21.16 33.56 -9.69
C ALA A 71 20.89 32.34 -10.59
N LEU A 72 21.72 32.12 -11.61
CA LEU A 72 21.64 30.94 -12.47
C LEU A 72 22.03 29.66 -11.72
N LEU A 73 23.04 29.71 -10.86
CA LEU A 73 23.43 28.58 -10.01
C LEU A 73 22.31 28.20 -9.03
N GLU A 74 21.73 29.19 -8.35
CA GLU A 74 20.62 28.95 -7.43
C GLU A 74 19.40 28.34 -8.16
N ALA A 75 19.09 28.84 -9.36
CA ALA A 75 18.01 28.29 -10.18
C ALA A 75 18.31 26.85 -10.65
N LEU A 76 19.56 26.56 -11.01
CA LEU A 76 20.01 25.23 -11.42
C LEU A 76 19.88 24.22 -10.28
N GLU A 77 20.34 24.57 -9.08
CA GLU A 77 20.22 23.73 -7.88
C GLU A 77 18.75 23.43 -7.55
N LYS A 78 17.89 24.45 -7.56
CA LYS A 78 16.44 24.28 -7.35
C LYS A 78 15.80 23.38 -8.40
N ALA A 79 16.18 23.52 -9.67
CA ALA A 79 15.66 22.69 -10.74
C ALA A 79 16.08 21.22 -10.56
N GLN A 80 17.35 20.97 -10.18
CA GLN A 80 17.85 19.64 -9.89
C GLN A 80 17.12 18.98 -8.72
N GLN A 81 16.88 19.72 -7.64
CA GLN A 81 16.12 19.21 -6.50
C GLN A 81 14.70 18.78 -6.91
N ARG A 82 14.00 19.60 -7.71
CA ARG A 82 12.65 19.26 -8.21
C ARG A 82 12.66 18.03 -9.12
N ILE A 83 13.69 17.85 -9.94
CA ILE A 83 13.84 16.66 -10.79
C ILE A 83 14.02 15.42 -9.90
N ALA A 84 14.91 15.49 -8.90
CA ALA A 84 15.14 14.38 -7.98
C ALA A 84 13.87 13.97 -7.21
N GLU A 85 13.12 14.95 -6.71
CA GLU A 85 11.82 14.72 -6.08
C GLU A 85 10.84 14.04 -7.05
N ALA A 86 10.70 14.56 -8.27
CA ALA A 86 9.81 13.99 -9.28
C ALA A 86 10.20 12.56 -9.66
N GLU A 87 11.51 12.25 -9.76
CA GLU A 87 11.99 10.90 -10.03
C GLU A 87 11.69 9.93 -8.89
N SER A 88 11.80 10.38 -7.63
CA SER A 88 11.42 9.58 -6.47
C SER A 88 9.93 9.23 -6.49
N PHE A 89 9.06 10.21 -6.80
CA PHE A 89 7.62 9.99 -6.95
C PHE A 89 7.30 9.06 -8.12
N ARG A 90 7.98 9.23 -9.27
CA ARG A 90 7.81 8.36 -10.43
C ARG A 90 8.18 6.92 -10.09
N THR A 91 9.30 6.71 -9.39
CA THR A 91 9.77 5.37 -9.00
C THR A 91 8.76 4.68 -8.07
N ALA A 92 8.32 5.38 -7.02
CA ALA A 92 7.30 4.87 -6.11
C ALA A 92 5.97 4.56 -6.83
N TYR A 93 5.56 5.41 -7.76
CA TYR A 93 4.37 5.19 -8.58
C TYR A 93 4.50 3.96 -9.48
N MET A 94 5.63 3.80 -10.17
CA MET A 94 5.89 2.65 -11.03
C MET A 94 5.89 1.35 -10.23
N GLU A 95 6.58 1.31 -9.08
CA GLU A 95 6.56 0.14 -8.21
C GLU A 95 5.14 -0.23 -7.75
N TRP A 96 4.35 0.77 -7.32
CA TRP A 96 2.97 0.54 -6.92
C TRP A 96 2.11 0.07 -8.10
N SER A 97 2.29 0.66 -9.28
CA SER A 97 1.59 0.27 -10.49
C SER A 97 1.88 -1.18 -10.85
N ASP A 98 3.15 -1.60 -10.87
CA ASP A 98 3.55 -2.97 -11.19
C ASP A 98 2.99 -3.96 -10.17
N LYS A 99 3.11 -3.64 -8.88
CA LYS A 99 2.56 -4.47 -7.78
C LYS A 99 1.03 -4.60 -7.84
N THR A 100 0.33 -3.70 -8.51
CA THR A 100 -1.15 -3.69 -8.60
C THR A 100 -1.69 -4.01 -9.98
N ASP A 101 -0.83 -4.30 -10.97
CA ASP A 101 -1.27 -4.51 -12.35
C ASP A 101 -2.19 -5.72 -12.50
N TRP A 102 -1.91 -6.79 -11.75
CA TRP A 102 -2.72 -8.01 -11.69
C TRP A 102 -4.20 -7.77 -11.32
N VAL A 103 -4.52 -6.68 -10.60
CA VAL A 103 -5.91 -6.29 -10.26
C VAL A 103 -6.74 -6.06 -11.52
N ASN A 104 -6.11 -5.65 -12.62
CA ASN A 104 -6.83 -5.43 -13.86
C ASN A 104 -7.31 -6.71 -14.52
N THR A 105 -6.57 -7.80 -14.35
CA THR A 105 -6.82 -9.09 -14.99
C THR A 105 -7.56 -10.09 -14.09
N ASP A 106 -7.49 -9.92 -12.77
CA ASP A 106 -8.12 -10.86 -11.83
C ASP A 106 -9.65 -10.67 -11.79
N ARG A 107 -10.37 -11.76 -12.07
CA ARG A 107 -11.83 -11.81 -12.15
C ARG A 107 -12.52 -11.53 -10.82
N ARG A 108 -11.85 -11.74 -9.68
CA ARG A 108 -12.39 -11.48 -8.33
C ARG A 108 -12.81 -10.04 -8.13
N PHE A 109 -12.13 -9.09 -8.77
CA PHE A 109 -12.47 -7.67 -8.69
C PHE A 109 -13.63 -7.27 -9.60
N GLY A 110 -14.14 -8.16 -10.45
CA GLY A 110 -15.29 -7.85 -11.32
C GLY A 110 -16.53 -7.40 -10.55
N VAL A 111 -16.67 -7.82 -9.29
CA VAL A 111 -17.76 -7.42 -8.39
C VAL A 111 -17.66 -5.95 -7.97
N VAL A 112 -16.44 -5.39 -7.93
CA VAL A 112 -16.13 -4.07 -7.36
C VAL A 112 -15.41 -3.12 -8.33
N LYS A 113 -15.17 -3.53 -9.58
CA LYS A 113 -14.45 -2.76 -10.61
C LYS A 113 -15.41 -2.09 -11.61
N PRO A 114 -16.00 -0.93 -11.28
CA PRO A 114 -16.64 -0.10 -12.29
C PRO A 114 -15.58 0.57 -13.19
N LEU A 115 -15.92 0.79 -14.46
CA LEU A 115 -15.04 1.49 -15.41
C LEU A 115 -14.64 2.86 -14.84
N GLY A 116 -13.34 3.20 -14.93
CA GLY A 116 -12.81 4.52 -14.57
C GLY A 116 -12.41 4.71 -13.10
N LYS A 117 -12.57 3.72 -12.22
CA LYS A 117 -12.04 3.81 -10.83
C LYS A 117 -10.54 3.51 -10.76
N HIS A 118 -9.87 4.23 -9.86
CA HIS A 118 -8.45 3.99 -9.56
C HIS A 118 -8.25 2.64 -8.86
N ARG A 119 -7.12 1.97 -9.09
CA ARG A 119 -6.86 0.62 -8.53
C ARG A 119 -6.88 0.62 -7.00
N ALA A 120 -6.39 1.68 -6.38
CA ALA A 120 -6.43 1.84 -4.92
C ALA A 120 -7.88 1.81 -4.38
N ASP A 121 -8.81 2.49 -5.06
CA ASP A 121 -10.22 2.53 -4.66
C ASP A 121 -10.90 1.17 -4.87
N VAL A 122 -10.55 0.47 -5.95
CA VAL A 122 -11.04 -0.89 -6.22
C VAL A 122 -10.56 -1.87 -5.14
N LEU A 123 -9.28 -1.80 -4.75
CA LEU A 123 -8.73 -2.62 -3.67
C LEU A 123 -9.39 -2.29 -2.33
N LYS A 124 -9.58 -1.01 -2.02
CA LYS A 124 -10.26 -0.58 -0.79
C LYS A 124 -11.70 -1.09 -0.73
N ALA A 125 -12.47 -0.91 -1.81
CA ALA A 125 -13.83 -1.43 -1.90
C ALA A 125 -13.86 -2.97 -1.82
N TYR A 126 -12.84 -3.66 -2.34
CA TYR A 126 -12.74 -5.10 -2.21
C TYR A 126 -12.48 -5.54 -0.77
N ILE A 127 -11.60 -4.84 -0.05
CA ILE A 127 -11.36 -5.09 1.38
C ILE A 127 -12.67 -4.90 2.17
N GLU A 128 -13.36 -3.78 1.97
CA GLU A 128 -14.67 -3.53 2.60
C GLU A 128 -15.69 -4.63 2.25
N HIS A 129 -15.71 -5.10 1.00
CA HIS A 129 -16.55 -6.22 0.59
C HIS A 129 -16.18 -7.52 1.32
N LEU A 130 -14.90 -7.83 1.51
CA LEU A 130 -14.45 -9.00 2.24
C LEU A 130 -14.74 -8.89 3.75
N GLU A 131 -14.50 -7.72 4.34
CA GLU A 131 -14.77 -7.43 5.75
C GLU A 131 -16.25 -7.53 6.06
N SER A 132 -17.14 -6.99 5.20
CA SER A 132 -18.59 -7.11 5.38
C SER A 132 -19.11 -8.55 5.35
N ARG A 133 -18.36 -9.47 4.74
CA ARG A 133 -18.68 -10.90 4.67
C ARG A 133 -18.03 -11.72 5.79
N THR A 134 -17.11 -11.13 6.54
CA THR A 134 -16.38 -11.81 7.61
C THR A 134 -17.09 -11.55 8.93
N VAL A 135 -17.52 -12.62 9.61
CA VAL A 135 -18.12 -12.51 10.95
C VAL A 135 -17.03 -12.15 11.94
N THR A 136 -17.18 -11.02 12.63
CA THR A 136 -16.23 -10.57 13.66
C THR A 136 -16.45 -11.34 14.95
N VAL A 137 -15.43 -12.06 15.43
CA VAL A 137 -15.48 -12.83 16.68
C VAL A 137 -14.98 -11.96 17.83
N LYS A 138 -15.72 -11.87 18.95
CA LYS A 138 -15.28 -11.08 20.10
C LYS A 138 -14.19 -11.81 20.89
N GLN A 139 -13.38 -11.06 21.63
CA GLN A 139 -12.38 -11.66 22.51
C GLN A 139 -13.05 -12.56 23.56
N GLY A 140 -12.63 -13.82 23.65
CA GLY A 140 -13.24 -14.84 24.50
C GLY A 140 -14.42 -15.60 23.88
N GLU A 141 -14.81 -15.27 22.66
CA GLU A 141 -15.82 -15.99 21.89
C GLU A 141 -15.15 -17.02 20.97
N VAL A 142 -15.78 -18.19 20.81
CA VAL A 142 -15.34 -19.22 19.85
C VAL A 142 -16.42 -19.36 18.78
N LEU A 143 -16.14 -18.90 17.57
CA LEU A 143 -17.03 -19.07 16.42
C LEU A 143 -16.82 -20.43 15.79
N VAL A 144 -17.85 -21.28 15.84
CA VAL A 144 -17.86 -22.58 15.15
C VAL A 144 -18.71 -22.46 13.89
N THR A 145 -18.10 -22.66 12.71
CA THR A 145 -18.79 -22.63 11.41
C THR A 145 -18.97 -24.06 10.88
N VAL A 146 -20.22 -24.52 10.75
CA VAL A 146 -20.56 -25.82 10.17
C VAL A 146 -21.08 -25.62 8.74
N ALA A 147 -20.28 -25.99 7.73
CA ALA A 147 -20.59 -25.76 6.32
C ALA A 147 -20.61 -27.07 5.50
N GLY A 148 -21.39 -27.09 4.40
CA GLY A 148 -21.57 -28.26 3.54
C GLY A 148 -22.90 -28.26 2.77
N PHE A 149 -23.08 -29.20 1.84
CA PHE A 149 -24.26 -29.26 0.96
C PHE A 149 -25.57 -29.55 1.70
N THR A 150 -26.72 -29.15 1.14
CA THR A 150 -28.04 -29.48 1.70
C THR A 150 -28.21 -30.98 1.89
N GLY A 151 -28.72 -31.41 3.05
CA GLY A 151 -28.89 -32.83 3.38
C GLY A 151 -27.66 -33.54 3.97
N CYS A 152 -26.49 -32.92 4.04
CA CYS A 152 -25.27 -33.58 4.55
C CYS A 152 -25.14 -33.67 6.09
N GLY A 153 -26.23 -33.45 6.84
CA GLY A 153 -26.22 -33.61 8.30
C GLY A 153 -25.64 -32.46 9.14
N LYS A 154 -25.36 -31.29 8.55
CA LYS A 154 -24.81 -30.10 9.25
C LYS A 154 -25.58 -29.73 10.52
N SER A 155 -26.90 -29.70 10.42
CA SER A 155 -27.78 -29.30 11.52
C SER A 155 -27.78 -30.32 12.67
N ALA A 156 -27.48 -31.60 12.39
CA ALA A 156 -27.25 -32.59 13.44
C ALA A 156 -25.96 -32.31 14.20
N ILE A 157 -24.85 -32.04 13.48
CA ILE A 157 -23.56 -31.69 14.12
C ILE A 157 -23.66 -30.39 14.91
N ALA A 158 -24.27 -29.34 14.34
CA ALA A 158 -24.49 -28.08 15.05
C ALA A 158 -25.36 -28.27 16.31
N GLY A 159 -26.38 -29.14 16.23
CA GLY A 159 -27.21 -29.52 17.37
C GLY A 159 -26.45 -30.26 18.47
N GLU A 160 -25.61 -31.24 18.11
CA GLU A 160 -24.77 -31.97 19.07
C GLU A 160 -23.78 -31.05 19.79
N ILE A 161 -23.15 -30.13 19.05
CA ILE A 161 -22.27 -29.11 19.63
C ILE A 161 -23.05 -28.24 20.62
N GLU A 162 -24.24 -27.77 20.23
CA GLU A 162 -25.08 -26.95 21.10
C GLU A 162 -25.45 -27.68 22.40
N ILE A 163 -25.86 -28.95 22.30
CA ILE A 163 -26.23 -29.77 23.46
C ILE A 163 -25.02 -30.01 24.37
N ALA A 164 -23.88 -30.43 23.81
CA ALA A 164 -22.67 -30.71 24.57
C ALA A 164 -22.16 -29.47 25.31
N MET A 165 -22.13 -28.31 24.65
CA MET A 165 -21.70 -27.05 25.25
C MET A 165 -22.65 -26.58 26.36
N LYS A 166 -23.97 -26.68 26.14
CA LYS A 166 -24.97 -26.38 27.18
C LYS A 166 -24.82 -27.31 28.39
N ALA A 167 -24.52 -28.59 28.17
CA ALA A 167 -24.34 -29.57 29.24
C ALA A 167 -23.13 -29.27 30.14
N ILE A 168 -22.05 -28.70 29.58
CA ILE A 168 -20.86 -28.27 30.34
C ILE A 168 -20.98 -26.82 30.88
N GLY A 169 -22.12 -26.15 30.69
CA GLY A 169 -22.37 -24.80 31.19
C GLY A 169 -21.80 -23.67 30.34
N VAL A 170 -21.38 -23.94 29.10
CA VAL A 170 -20.92 -22.91 28.16
C VAL A 170 -22.13 -22.25 27.48
N PRO A 171 -22.25 -20.91 27.49
CA PRO A 171 -23.34 -20.22 26.79
C PRO A 171 -23.18 -20.37 25.28
N VAL A 172 -24.23 -20.83 24.60
CA VAL A 172 -24.24 -21.04 23.14
C VAL A 172 -25.39 -20.28 22.50
N THR A 173 -25.09 -19.64 21.37
CA THR A 173 -26.07 -19.03 20.47
C THR A 173 -25.95 -19.67 19.09
N TRP A 174 -27.03 -20.30 18.62
CA TRP A 174 -27.11 -20.81 17.25
C TRP A 174 -28.20 -20.04 16.48
N ALA A 175 -27.77 -19.09 15.65
CA ALA A 175 -28.67 -18.31 14.82
C ALA A 175 -29.43 -19.22 13.83
N ASN A 176 -30.77 -19.12 13.81
CA ASN A 176 -31.68 -19.90 12.96
C ASN A 176 -31.66 -21.44 13.16
N GLY A 177 -31.08 -21.94 14.24
CA GLY A 177 -30.96 -23.38 14.48
C GLY A 177 -32.30 -24.14 14.52
N ASP A 178 -33.34 -23.54 15.10
CA ASP A 178 -34.66 -24.17 15.20
C ASP A 178 -35.33 -24.38 13.83
N ALA A 179 -35.14 -23.43 12.90
CA ALA A 179 -35.65 -23.57 11.54
C ALA A 179 -34.96 -24.71 10.80
N GLU A 180 -33.64 -24.84 10.95
CA GLU A 180 -32.86 -25.92 10.35
C GLU A 180 -33.18 -27.30 10.95
N LYS A 181 -33.34 -27.40 12.27
CA LYS A 181 -33.72 -28.65 12.95
C LYS A 181 -35.09 -29.15 12.50
N ARG A 182 -36.07 -28.26 12.39
CA ARG A 182 -37.43 -28.59 11.93
C ARG A 182 -37.47 -29.05 10.48
N MET A 183 -36.70 -28.43 9.59
CA MET A 183 -36.62 -28.87 8.19
C MET A 183 -36.02 -30.27 8.03
N THR A 184 -35.13 -30.68 8.93
CA THR A 184 -34.40 -31.95 8.83
C THR A 184 -34.97 -33.07 9.69
N GLY A 185 -36.02 -32.78 10.48
CA GLY A 185 -36.63 -33.74 11.40
C GLY A 185 -35.73 -34.11 12.59
N ALA A 186 -34.67 -33.35 12.85
CA ALA A 186 -33.70 -33.59 13.92
C ALA A 186 -34.16 -33.02 15.29
N ASP A 187 -35.47 -32.85 15.49
CA ASP A 187 -36.06 -32.39 16.74
C ASP A 187 -36.57 -33.57 17.56
N TRP A 188 -35.66 -34.17 18.34
CA TRP A 188 -35.96 -35.32 19.20
C TRP A 188 -36.61 -34.92 20.52
N LEU A 189 -36.78 -33.62 20.80
CA LEU A 189 -37.27 -33.14 22.08
C LEU A 189 -38.71 -33.60 22.35
N THR A 190 -39.57 -33.58 21.32
CA THR A 190 -40.94 -34.10 21.40
C THR A 190 -40.97 -35.60 21.73
N ALA A 191 -40.05 -36.38 21.16
CA ALA A 191 -39.96 -37.82 21.45
C ALA A 191 -39.44 -38.07 22.87
N ILE A 192 -38.44 -37.33 23.32
CA ILE A 192 -37.89 -37.42 24.68
C ILE A 192 -38.96 -37.05 25.72
N GLU A 193 -39.75 -36.01 25.48
CA GLU A 193 -40.85 -35.60 26.36
C GLU A 193 -41.98 -36.64 26.40
N MET A 194 -42.35 -37.21 25.25
CA MET A 194 -43.42 -38.21 25.15
C MET A 194 -43.05 -39.53 25.83
N TYR A 195 -41.84 -40.04 25.59
CA TYR A 195 -41.44 -41.38 26.03
C TYR A 195 -40.69 -41.40 27.36
N LYS A 196 -40.20 -40.25 27.86
CA LYS A 196 -39.42 -40.11 29.10
C LYS A 196 -38.41 -41.26 29.31
N PRO A 197 -37.52 -41.53 28.32
CA PRO A 197 -36.60 -42.64 28.40
C PRO A 197 -35.59 -42.46 29.56
N THR A 198 -35.14 -43.57 30.15
CA THR A 198 -34.08 -43.57 31.17
C THR A 198 -32.79 -44.16 30.61
N VAL A 199 -31.66 -43.53 30.91
CA VAL A 199 -30.33 -44.00 30.50
C VAL A 199 -29.57 -44.48 31.73
N ARG A 200 -29.08 -45.72 31.70
CA ARG A 200 -28.20 -46.28 32.72
C ARG A 200 -26.79 -46.41 32.15
N ILE A 201 -25.84 -45.67 32.71
CA ILE A 201 -24.42 -45.74 32.33
C ILE A 201 -23.72 -46.68 33.31
N VAL A 202 -22.93 -47.62 32.79
CA VAL A 202 -22.07 -48.51 33.57
C VAL A 202 -20.65 -48.34 33.09
N GLU A 203 -19.75 -48.00 34.00
CA GLU A 203 -18.30 -47.96 33.72
C GLU A 203 -17.69 -49.33 34.02
N GLY A 204 -17.08 -49.95 33.01
CA GLY A 204 -16.32 -51.18 33.16
C GLY A 204 -14.83 -50.91 32.98
N ASN A 205 -14.05 -51.03 34.06
CA ASN A 205 -12.60 -50.90 33.96
C ASN A 205 -11.98 -52.25 33.55
N ILE A 206 -11.43 -52.33 32.33
CA ILE A 206 -10.69 -53.51 31.86
C ILE A 206 -9.19 -53.26 32.11
N PRO A 207 -8.54 -53.99 33.02
CA PRO A 207 -7.10 -53.86 33.23
C PRO A 207 -6.36 -54.24 31.95
N ARG A 208 -5.36 -53.44 31.55
CA ARG A 208 -4.43 -53.82 30.47
C ARG A 208 -3.54 -54.98 30.93
N ALA A 209 -4.03 -56.21 30.83
CA ALA A 209 -3.19 -57.40 30.86
C ALA A 209 -2.53 -57.55 29.48
N ALA A 210 -1.24 -57.87 29.47
CA ALA A 210 -0.51 -58.17 28.24
C ALA A 210 -1.17 -59.36 27.52
N GLY A 211 -1.90 -59.10 26.44
CA GLY A 211 -2.26 -60.12 25.45
C GLY A 211 -3.67 -60.70 25.49
N ILE A 212 -4.73 -59.89 25.63
CA ILE A 212 -6.09 -60.38 25.36
C ILE A 212 -6.41 -60.19 23.87
N LYS A 213 -6.66 -61.30 23.15
CA LYS A 213 -7.25 -61.30 21.80
C LYS A 213 -8.77 -61.20 21.93
N TRP A 214 -9.36 -60.27 21.17
CA TRP A 214 -10.81 -60.10 21.08
C TRP A 214 -11.38 -61.14 20.11
N GLU A 215 -12.15 -62.10 20.61
CA GLU A 215 -13.08 -62.86 19.77
C GLU A 215 -14.40 -62.10 19.76
N ALA A 216 -14.76 -61.58 18.59
CA ALA A 216 -16.06 -60.97 18.34
C ALA A 216 -17.06 -62.10 18.06
N GLU A 217 -18.11 -62.19 18.88
CA GLU A 217 -19.39 -62.79 18.48
C GLU A 217 -20.21 -61.80 17.66
#